data_AF-L9XTA1-F1
#
_entry.id   AF-L9XTA1-F1
#
_cell.length_a   1.000
_cell.length_b   1.000
_cell.length_c   1.000
_cell.angle_alpha   90.00
_cell.angle_beta   90.00
_cell.angle_gamma   90.00
#
_symmetry.space_group_name_H-M   'P 1'
#
loop_
_entity.id
_entity.type
_entity.pdbx_description
1 polymer ?
#
loop_
_entity_poly.entity_id
_entity_poly.type
_entity_poly.pdbx_seq_one_letter_code
_entity_poly.pdbx_strand_id
1 'polypeptide(L)'
;MTSATVRVLSVAANGSSLWTAAFLVAFGLLASVLLHAWTDHTLETFGGDDASPQKTNCRACGARIAVEADRCPYCERSLDEDDAPDYGRVGT
;
A
#
# COMPACT_ATOMS: atom_id res chain seq x y z
N MET A 1 -4.38 6.51 6.63
CA MET A 1 -3.06 7.04 7.03
C MET A 1 -2.58 6.28 8.26
N THR A 2 -1.99 5.09 8.09
CA THR A 2 -1.48 4.27 9.20
C THR A 2 -0.02 4.63 9.44
N SER A 3 0.20 5.40 10.50
CA SER A 3 1.50 5.81 11.01
C SER A 3 2.38 4.58 11.31
N ALA A 4 3.45 4.41 10.53
CA ALA A 4 4.48 3.41 10.80
C ALA A 4 5.25 3.85 12.05
N THR A 5 4.91 3.26 13.18
CA THR A 5 5.58 3.50 14.45
C THR A 5 6.96 2.86 14.41
N VAL A 6 7.97 3.63 14.03
CA VAL A 6 9.38 3.24 14.14
C VAL A 6 9.73 3.14 15.62
N ARG A 7 9.72 1.92 16.16
CA ARG A 7 10.18 1.65 17.53
C ARG A 7 11.71 1.75 17.57
N VAL A 8 12.21 2.89 18.03
CA VAL A 8 13.62 3.06 18.37
C VAL A 8 13.88 2.30 19.67
N LEU A 9 14.44 1.10 19.57
CA LEU A 9 14.93 0.35 20.73
C LEU A 9 16.19 1.04 21.26
N SER A 10 16.03 1.80 22.35
CA SER A 10 17.15 2.35 23.10
C SER A 10 17.91 1.21 23.78
N VAL A 11 19.03 0.78 23.20
CA VAL A 11 19.94 -0.16 23.87
C VAL A 11 20.61 0.58 25.03
N ALA A 12 20.31 0.17 26.26
CA ALA A 12 20.99 0.67 27.44
C ALA A 12 22.42 0.09 27.45
N ALA A 13 23.40 0.91 27.10
CA ALA A 13 24.82 0.58 27.10
C ALA A 13 25.38 0.50 28.53
N ASN A 14 24.84 -0.38 29.36
CA ASN A 14 25.34 -0.61 30.71
C ASN A 14 26.52 -1.60 30.64
N GLY A 15 27.70 -1.10 30.27
CA GLY A 15 28.96 -1.85 30.38
C GLY A 15 29.59 -2.37 29.09
N SER A 16 29.14 -1.92 27.91
CA SER A 16 29.80 -2.29 26.65
C SER A 16 31.12 -1.55 26.47
N SER A 17 32.20 -2.28 26.20
CA SER A 17 33.48 -1.71 25.76
C SER A 17 33.25 -0.71 24.63
N LEU A 18 33.89 0.46 24.68
CA LEU A 18 33.76 1.54 23.69
C LEU A 18 33.92 1.03 22.25
N TRP A 19 34.76 0.00 22.08
CA TRP A 19 34.96 -0.71 20.82
C TRP A 19 33.67 -1.34 20.30
N THR A 20 32.94 -2.08 21.14
CA THR A 20 31.68 -2.72 20.74
C THR A 20 30.63 -1.70 20.32
N ALA A 21 30.53 -0.56 21.04
CA ALA A 21 29.63 0.52 20.67
C ALA A 21 29.99 1.13 19.31
N ALA A 22 31.28 1.38 19.05
CA ALA A 22 31.76 1.88 17.77
C ALA A 22 31.46 0.91 16.61
N PHE A 23 31.64 -0.40 16.84
CA PHE A 23 31.31 -1.44 15.85
C PHE A 23 29.82 -1.48 15.53
N LEU A 24 28.95 -1.40 16.54
CA LEU A 24 27.50 -1.42 16.32
C LEU A 24 27.03 -0.18 15.55
N VAL A 25 27.57 1.00 15.86
CA VAL A 25 27.26 2.23 15.12
C VAL A 25 27.73 2.11 13.67
N ALA A 26 28.97 1.69 13.43
CA ALA A 26 29.50 1.51 12.08
C ALA A 26 28.70 0.47 11.28
N PHE A 27 28.36 -0.67 11.90
CA PHE A 27 27.56 -1.70 11.27
C PHE A 27 26.14 -1.23 10.97
N GLY A 28 25.50 -0.51 11.90
CA GLY A 28 24.16 0.04 11.71
C GLY A 28 24.11 1.05 10.57
N LEU A 29 25.12 1.92 10.45
CA LEU A 29 25.23 2.86 9.33
C LEU A 29 25.43 2.13 8.01
N LEU A 30 26.32 1.12 7.97
CA LEU A 30 26.59 0.33 6.77
C LEU A 30 25.35 -0.45 6.32
N ALA A 31 24.63 -1.08 7.26
CA ALA A 31 23.37 -1.77 7.00
C ALA A 31 22.29 -0.81 6.48
N SER A 32 22.22 0.41 7.01
CA SER A 32 21.28 1.44 6.54
C SER A 32 21.58 1.86 5.10
N VAL A 33 22.85 2.09 4.74
CA VAL A 33 23.27 2.42 3.37
C VAL A 33 22.94 1.29 2.40
N LEU A 34 23.22 0.04 2.79
CA LEU A 34 22.87 -1.14 1.99
C LEU A 34 21.35 -1.28 1.79
N LEU A 35 20.57 -1.02 2.84
CA LEU A 35 19.11 -1.06 2.77
C LEU A 35 18.59 0.01 1.79
N HIS A 36 19.11 1.24 1.87
CA HIS A 36 18.74 2.31 0.93
C HIS A 36 19.10 1.97 -0.52
N ALA A 37 20.30 1.43 -0.76
CA ALA A 37 20.73 1.01 -2.10
C ALA A 37 19.83 -0.10 -2.68
N TRP A 38 19.33 -1.00 -1.84
CA TRP A 38 18.34 -2.01 -2.24
C TRP A 38 16.95 -1.40 -2.48
N THR A 39 16.53 -0.45 -1.64
CA THR A 39 15.21 0.18 -1.80
C THR A 39 15.14 1.03 -3.05
N ASP A 40 16.21 1.74 -3.43
CA ASP A 40 16.26 2.53 -4.67
C ASP A 40 15.96 1.63 -5.89
N HIS A 41 16.53 0.43 -5.94
CA HIS A 41 16.21 -0.54 -6.99
C HIS A 41 14.75 -1.01 -6.99
N THR A 42 14.13 -1.15 -5.80
CA THR A 42 12.71 -1.53 -5.72
C THR A 42 11.76 -0.36 -5.97
N LEU A 43 12.16 0.87 -5.65
CA LEU A 43 11.32 2.06 -5.81
C LEU A 43 11.29 2.52 -7.26
N GLU A 44 12.33 2.30 -8.06
CA GLU A 44 12.24 2.46 -9.51
C GLU A 44 11.32 1.42 -10.18
N THR A 45 11.14 0.26 -9.54
CA THR A 45 10.28 -0.82 -10.06
C THR A 45 8.81 -0.70 -9.58
N PHE A 46 8.57 -0.10 -8.40
CA PHE A 46 7.25 -0.05 -7.75
C PHE A 46 6.79 1.33 -7.27
N GLY A 47 7.67 2.34 -7.31
CA GLY A 47 7.40 3.73 -6.92
C GLY A 47 7.12 4.64 -8.12
N GLY A 48 6.48 4.07 -9.15
CA GLY A 48 5.73 4.88 -10.10
C GLY A 48 4.53 5.47 -9.36
N ASP A 49 4.35 6.78 -9.53
CA ASP A 49 3.26 7.63 -9.06
C ASP A 49 1.93 6.91 -8.77
N ASP A 50 1.19 7.44 -7.79
CA ASP A 50 -0.15 7.07 -7.28
C ASP A 50 -1.24 6.80 -8.35
N ALA A 51 -0.97 5.87 -9.25
CA ALA A 51 -1.77 5.41 -10.36
C ALA A 51 -1.83 3.88 -10.34
N SER A 52 -1.85 3.29 -9.14
CA SER A 52 -2.45 1.96 -9.02
C SER A 52 -3.93 2.16 -9.36
N PRO A 53 -4.43 1.68 -10.51
CA PRO A 53 -5.83 1.85 -10.85
C PRO A 53 -6.61 1.25 -9.69
N GLN A 54 -7.41 2.08 -9.00
CA GLN A 54 -8.19 1.60 -7.88
C GLN A 54 -9.00 0.39 -8.35
N LYS A 55 -8.96 -0.70 -7.58
CA LYS A 55 -9.66 -1.94 -7.92
C LYS A 55 -10.83 -2.15 -6.99
N THR A 56 -12.00 -2.39 -7.55
CA THR A 56 -13.23 -2.73 -6.83
C THR A 56 -13.69 -4.13 -7.23
N ASN A 57 -14.69 -4.67 -6.53
CA ASN A 57 -15.32 -5.93 -6.91
C ASN A 57 -16.61 -5.64 -7.67
N CYS A 58 -16.84 -6.37 -8.77
CA CYS A 58 -18.11 -6.35 -9.48
C CYS A 58 -19.24 -6.82 -8.56
N ARG A 59 -20.30 -6.03 -8.39
CA ARG A 59 -21.46 -6.41 -7.56
C ARG A 59 -22.23 -7.62 -8.13
N ALA A 60 -22.15 -7.81 -9.44
CA ALA A 60 -22.88 -8.85 -10.16
C ALA A 60 -22.24 -10.24 -10.09
N CYS A 61 -20.91 -10.33 -10.15
CA CYS A 61 -20.19 -11.61 -10.22
C CYS A 61 -19.02 -11.74 -9.23
N GLY A 62 -18.70 -10.68 -8.46
CA GLY A 62 -17.62 -10.67 -7.47
C GLY A 62 -16.21 -10.53 -8.05
N ALA A 63 -16.05 -10.47 -9.37
CA ALA A 63 -14.73 -10.35 -9.99
C ALA A 63 -14.06 -9.01 -9.64
N ARG A 64 -12.74 -9.04 -9.42
CA ARG A 64 -11.95 -7.84 -9.13
C ARG A 64 -11.65 -7.08 -10.42
N ILE A 65 -12.10 -5.84 -10.51
CA ILE A 65 -12.11 -4.99 -11.71
C ILE A 65 -11.57 -3.60 -11.40
N ALA A 66 -11.20 -2.84 -12.44
CA ALA A 66 -10.83 -1.44 -12.30
C ALA A 66 -12.07 -0.60 -11.93
N VAL A 67 -11.89 0.42 -11.08
CA VAL A 67 -12.97 1.34 -10.67
C VAL A 67 -13.51 2.12 -11.86
N GLU A 68 -12.66 2.52 -12.81
CA GLU A 68 -13.03 3.29 -14.00
C GLU A 68 -13.61 2.45 -15.15
N ALA A 69 -14.01 1.20 -14.90
CA ALA A 69 -14.55 0.33 -15.95
C ALA A 69 -16.08 0.48 -16.04
N ASP A 70 -16.61 0.94 -17.17
CA ASP A 70 -18.07 1.05 -17.36
C ASP A 70 -18.79 -0.32 -17.32
N ARG A 71 -18.08 -1.40 -17.67
CA ARG A 71 -18.57 -2.78 -17.69
C ARG A 71 -17.58 -3.77 -17.10
N CYS A 72 -18.11 -4.81 -16.49
CA CYS A 72 -17.31 -5.93 -16.00
C CYS A 72 -16.78 -6.78 -17.18
N PRO A 73 -15.47 -7.02 -17.32
CA PRO A 73 -14.92 -7.83 -18.40
C PRO A 73 -15.21 -9.34 -18.27
N TYR A 74 -15.78 -9.78 -17.15
CA TYR A 74 -16.05 -11.20 -16.90
C TYR A 74 -17.53 -11.56 -17.07
N CYS A 75 -18.44 -10.67 -16.68
CA CYS A 75 -19.88 -10.91 -16.74
C CYS A 75 -20.62 -9.92 -17.65
N GLU A 76 -19.89 -8.97 -18.25
CA GLU A 76 -20.36 -7.99 -19.24
C GLU A 76 -21.46 -7.03 -18.76
N ARG A 77 -21.85 -7.08 -17.47
CA ARG A 77 -22.80 -6.15 -16.86
C ARG A 77 -22.18 -4.78 -16.61
N SER A 78 -23.00 -3.75 -16.74
CA SER A 78 -22.69 -2.35 -16.39
C SER A 78 -22.42 -2.20 -14.89
N LEU A 79 -21.54 -1.27 -14.55
CA LEU A 79 -21.25 -0.93 -13.15
C LEU A 79 -22.04 0.29 -12.63
N ASP A 80 -22.60 1.11 -13.52
CA ASP A 80 -23.30 2.37 -13.20
C ASP A 80 -24.76 2.21 -12.74
N GLU A 81 -25.28 0.98 -12.67
CA GLU A 81 -26.73 0.73 -12.53
C GLU A 81 -27.27 0.81 -11.08
N ASP A 82 -26.57 1.48 -10.15
CA ASP A 82 -27.01 1.63 -8.75
C ASP A 82 -27.08 3.09 -8.25
N ASP A 83 -27.36 4.08 -9.11
CA ASP A 83 -27.64 5.48 -8.70
C ASP A 83 -28.97 6.03 -9.27
N ALA A 84 -30.02 5.20 -9.27
CA ALA A 84 -31.39 5.70 -9.36
C ALA A 84 -32.16 5.24 -8.12
N PRO A 85 -32.44 6.12 -7.13
CA PRO A 85 -33.43 5.80 -6.12
C PRO A 85 -34.76 5.57 -6.83
N ASP A 86 -35.27 4.34 -6.76
CA ASP A 86 -36.62 3.97 -7.17
C ASP A 86 -37.63 4.68 -6.26
N TYR A 87 -37.99 5.92 -6.62
CA TYR A 87 -39.18 6.56 -6.08
C TYR A 87 -40.39 5.92 -6.77
N GLY A 88 -40.90 4.88 -6.14
CA GLY A 88 -42.00 4.05 -6.63
C GLY A 88 -43.10 4.85 -7.35
N ARG A 89 -43.32 4.49 -8.60
CA ARG A 89 -44.46 4.95 -9.40
C ARG A 89 -45.74 4.31 -8.87
N VAL A 90 -46.38 4.92 -7.87
CA VAL A 90 -47.77 4.60 -7.53
C VAL A 90 -48.64 5.27 -8.57
N GLY A 91 -49.10 4.49 -9.55
CA GLY A 91 -50.11 4.92 -10.50
C GLY A 91 -51.44 5.15 -9.79
N THR A 92 -52.05 6.31 -10.03
CA THR A 92 -53.49 6.55 -9.87
C THR A 92 -54.15 6.45 -11.23
#